data_AF-A0AAD6E3U8-F1
#
_entry.id   AF-A0AAD6E3U8-F1
#
_cell.length_a   1.000
_cell.length_b   1.000
_cell.length_c   1.000
_cell.angle_alpha   90.00
_cell.angle_beta   90.00
_cell.angle_gamma   90.00
#
_symmetry.space_group_name_H-M   'P 1'
#
loop_
_entity.id
_entity.type
_entity.pdbx_description
1 polymer ?
#
loop_
_entity_poly.entity_id
_entity_poly.type
_entity_poly.pdbx_seq_one_letter_code
_entity_poly.pdbx_strand_id
1 'polypeptide(L)'
;MIEPFQTTFAVPMTCESCVKDISSSLHKLDGIQKVDANLKEQLVFIEGTAPPSSIVSAIQDTGRDAILRGSGTTNSSAVCILETHSNVSNKIRGLARMVQVSPNMTLVDLTINGLARASIMPRFAKRTKVLGSNEAEKEPRGIFGSVDVDHHGRGNVFLDRPVAIWELIGRSMVVSSSKDGPFKREDENTLVGVIARSAGVWDNDKMVCSCSGKNVWQERQEQVGKGMA
;
A
#
# COMPACT_ATOMS: atom_id res chain seq x y z
N MET A 1 18.40 -16.07 6.37
CA MET A 1 19.03 -14.73 6.28
C MET A 1 18.15 -13.93 5.34
N ILE A 2 17.66 -12.76 5.76
CA ILE A 2 16.82 -11.92 4.89
C ILE A 2 17.75 -11.28 3.86
N GLU A 3 17.45 -11.45 2.57
CA GLU A 3 18.23 -10.80 1.52
C GLU A 3 17.96 -9.29 1.52
N PRO A 4 18.99 -8.45 1.38
CA PRO A 4 18.80 -7.01 1.28
C PRO A 4 17.95 -6.67 0.06
N PHE A 5 17.07 -5.70 0.23
CA PHE A 5 16.21 -5.22 -0.83
C PHE A 5 16.24 -3.71 -0.93
N GLN A 6 15.79 -3.21 -2.08
CA GLN A 6 15.79 -1.79 -2.39
C GLN A 6 14.37 -1.23 -2.26
N THR A 7 14.26 -0.08 -1.61
CA THR A 7 13.01 0.68 -1.50
C THR A 7 13.27 2.16 -1.76
N THR A 8 12.33 2.80 -2.43
CA THR A 8 12.36 4.24 -2.67
C THR A 8 11.14 4.87 -2.03
N PHE A 9 11.37 5.91 -1.24
CA PHE A 9 10.33 6.71 -0.61
C PHE A 9 10.34 8.12 -1.19
N ALA A 10 9.15 8.67 -1.47
CA ALA A 10 9.00 10.10 -1.65
C ALA A 10 8.89 10.74 -0.27
N VAL A 11 9.71 11.76 0.00
CA VAL A 11 9.80 12.45 1.29
C VAL A 11 9.95 13.96 1.01
N PRO A 12 9.12 14.83 1.61
CA PRO A 12 9.23 16.26 1.41
C PRO A 12 10.44 16.79 2.20
N MET A 13 11.40 17.39 1.49
CA MET A 13 12.65 17.92 2.01
C MET A 13 12.87 19.33 1.48
N THR A 14 13.12 20.30 2.34
CA THR A 14 13.28 21.71 1.93
C THR A 14 14.73 22.19 1.95
N CYS A 15 15.65 21.43 2.55
CA CYS A 15 17.05 21.81 2.69
C CYS A 15 17.96 20.61 3.00
N GLU A 16 19.27 20.82 2.92
CA GLU A 16 20.30 19.82 3.22
C GLU A 16 20.28 19.34 4.68
N SER A 17 19.81 20.15 5.64
CA SER A 17 19.64 19.65 7.01
C SER A 17 18.51 18.62 7.09
N CYS A 18 17.46 18.73 6.28
CA CYS A 18 16.42 17.70 6.21
C CYS A 18 16.99 16.35 5.76
N VAL A 19 17.86 16.38 4.75
CA VAL A 19 18.54 15.20 4.23
C VAL A 19 19.36 14.54 5.33
N LYS A 20 20.16 15.32 6.07
CA LYS A 20 20.96 14.81 7.18
C LYS A 20 20.12 14.24 8.32
N ASP A 21 19.03 14.91 8.69
CA ASP A 21 18.12 14.45 9.75
C ASP A 21 17.51 13.09 9.40
N ILE A 22 17.01 12.94 8.16
CA ILE A 22 16.41 11.70 7.67
C ILE A 22 17.46 10.58 7.64
N SER A 23 18.61 10.81 7.02
CA SER A 23 19.66 9.79 6.94
C SER A 23 20.15 9.37 8.32
N SER A 24 20.29 10.31 9.26
CA SER A 24 20.69 10.02 10.64
C SER A 24 19.62 9.24 11.40
N SER A 25 18.34 9.48 11.14
CA SER A 25 17.24 8.70 11.71
C SER A 25 17.25 7.26 11.18
N LEU A 26 17.40 7.10 9.86
CA LEU A 26 17.39 5.81 9.19
C LEU A 26 18.59 4.94 9.57
N HIS A 27 19.80 5.50 9.70
CA HIS A 27 20.98 4.74 10.11
C HIS A 27 20.91 4.16 11.53
N LYS A 28 19.94 4.58 12.36
CA LYS A 28 19.69 3.97 13.68
C LYS A 28 18.90 2.66 13.59
N LEU A 29 18.27 2.38 12.45
CA LEU A 29 17.52 1.15 12.24
C LEU A 29 18.47 -0.01 11.92
N ASP A 30 18.27 -1.13 12.61
CA ASP A 30 18.97 -2.36 12.29
C ASP A 30 18.63 -2.86 10.88
N GLY A 31 19.65 -3.30 10.15
CA GLY A 31 19.48 -3.86 8.80
C GLY A 31 19.55 -2.84 7.67
N ILE A 32 19.71 -1.54 7.95
CA ILE A 32 20.00 -0.52 6.93
C ILE A 32 21.46 -0.65 6.49
N GLN A 33 21.68 -0.79 5.18
CA GLN A 33 23.02 -0.91 4.59
C GLN A 33 23.41 0.35 3.82
N LYS A 34 22.46 0.96 3.12
CA LYS A 34 22.67 2.19 2.35
C LYS A 34 21.45 3.08 2.43
N VAL A 35 21.70 4.38 2.56
CA VAL A 35 20.70 5.45 2.43
C VAL A 35 21.25 6.48 1.46
N ASP A 36 20.46 6.81 0.44
CA ASP A 36 20.78 7.84 -0.55
C ASP A 36 19.57 8.75 -0.72
N ALA A 37 19.70 10.01 -0.30
CA ALA A 37 18.61 10.96 -0.24
C ALA A 37 18.86 12.10 -1.23
N ASN A 38 17.97 12.24 -2.20
CA ASN A 38 18.04 13.22 -3.27
C ASN A 38 17.08 14.38 -2.98
N LEU A 39 17.64 15.52 -2.56
CA LEU A 39 16.88 16.74 -2.27
C LEU A 39 16.16 17.28 -3.51
N LYS A 40 16.74 17.17 -4.71
CA LYS A 40 16.13 17.70 -5.93
C LYS A 40 14.89 16.90 -6.34
N GLU A 41 14.96 15.60 -6.21
CA GLU A 41 13.87 14.68 -6.60
C GLU A 41 12.88 14.42 -5.47
N GLN A 42 13.17 14.84 -4.24
CA GLN A 42 12.37 14.55 -3.06
C GLN A 42 12.24 13.04 -2.81
N LEU A 43 13.31 12.28 -3.10
CA LEU A 43 13.35 10.82 -3.00
C LEU A 43 14.42 10.37 -2.00
N VAL A 44 14.12 9.31 -1.27
CA VAL A 44 15.05 8.62 -0.38
C VAL A 44 15.10 7.15 -0.80
N PHE A 45 16.24 6.75 -1.32
CA PHE A 45 16.56 5.38 -1.67
C PHE A 45 17.23 4.69 -0.49
N ILE A 46 16.76 3.48 -0.18
CA ILE A 46 17.22 2.69 0.94
C ILE A 46 17.48 1.27 0.48
N GLU A 47 18.63 0.74 0.84
CA GLU A 47 19.00 -0.66 0.67
C GLU A 47 19.25 -1.29 2.04
N GLY A 48 18.61 -2.43 2.28
CA GLY A 48 18.74 -3.13 3.55
C GLY A 48 17.70 -4.20 3.77
N THR A 49 17.61 -4.67 5.01
CA THR A 49 16.64 -5.67 5.48
C THR A 49 15.62 -5.09 6.45
N ALA A 50 15.72 -3.79 6.75
CA ALA A 50 14.83 -3.11 7.67
C ALA A 50 13.38 -3.12 7.14
N PRO A 51 12.38 -3.42 7.98
CA PRO A 51 10.99 -3.38 7.57
C PRO A 51 10.61 -1.98 7.06
N PRO A 52 9.94 -1.87 5.90
CA PRO A 52 9.53 -0.58 5.35
C PRO A 52 8.59 0.20 6.26
N SER A 53 7.78 -0.47 7.07
CA SER A 53 6.99 0.18 8.12
C SER A 53 7.88 0.89 9.14
N SER A 54 8.96 0.24 9.60
CA SER A 54 9.96 0.85 10.48
C SER A 54 10.67 2.02 9.82
N ILE A 55 10.96 1.92 8.52
CA ILE A 55 11.53 3.02 7.72
C ILE A 55 10.57 4.21 7.67
N VAL A 56 9.28 3.98 7.37
CA VAL A 56 8.26 5.04 7.35
C VAL A 56 8.15 5.71 8.71
N SER A 57 8.06 4.95 9.79
CA SER A 57 8.02 5.49 11.15
C SER A 57 9.26 6.32 11.47
N ALA A 58 10.46 5.83 11.14
CA ALA A 58 11.69 6.57 11.39
C ALA A 58 11.80 7.89 10.60
N ILE A 59 11.19 7.97 9.40
CA ILE A 59 11.09 9.22 8.63
C ILE A 59 10.04 10.15 9.27
N GLN A 60 8.90 9.60 9.68
CA GLN A 60 7.82 10.34 10.36
C GLN A 60 8.25 10.94 11.69
N ASP A 61 9.12 10.26 12.44
CA ASP A 61 9.72 10.76 13.69
C ASP A 61 10.58 12.02 13.45
N THR A 62 11.00 12.27 12.21
CA THR A 62 11.67 13.52 11.83
C THR A 62 10.71 14.67 11.51
N GLY A 63 9.40 14.45 11.64
CA GLY A 63 8.34 15.41 11.29
C GLY A 63 7.99 15.45 9.81
N ARG A 64 8.35 14.41 9.04
CA ARG A 64 8.19 14.37 7.57
C ARG A 64 7.37 13.17 7.14
N ASP A 65 6.50 13.33 6.16
CA ASP A 65 5.73 12.22 5.62
C ASP A 65 6.60 11.38 4.67
N ALA A 66 6.29 10.09 4.55
CA ALA A 66 7.02 9.16 3.69
C ALA A 66 6.04 8.29 2.90
N ILE A 67 6.19 8.29 1.58
CA ILE A 67 5.35 7.51 0.68
C ILE A 67 6.23 6.50 -0.04
N LEU A 68 5.97 5.20 0.16
CA LEU A 68 6.65 4.15 -0.60
C LEU A 68 6.28 4.28 -2.09
N ARG A 69 7.30 4.48 -2.94
CA ARG A 69 7.17 4.62 -4.40
C ARG A 69 7.44 3.32 -5.15
N GLY A 70 8.20 2.39 -4.55
CA GLY A 70 8.54 1.11 -5.16
C GLY A 70 9.96 0.64 -4.85
N SER A 71 10.46 -0.34 -5.61
CA SER A 71 11.76 -1.02 -5.40
C SER A 71 12.77 -0.82 -6.54
N GLY A 72 12.54 0.15 -7.42
CA GLY A 72 13.42 0.47 -8.55
C GLY A 72 13.38 -0.52 -9.73
N THR A 73 12.64 -1.62 -9.63
CA THR A 73 12.45 -2.61 -10.71
C THR A 73 11.13 -2.40 -11.46
N THR A 74 11.09 -2.68 -12.76
CA THR A 74 9.86 -2.57 -13.56
C THR A 74 8.89 -3.71 -13.25
N ASN A 75 7.58 -3.48 -13.41
CA ASN A 75 6.52 -4.47 -13.12
C ASN A 75 6.50 -5.02 -11.68
N SER A 76 7.16 -4.35 -10.74
CA SER A 76 7.27 -4.74 -9.34
C SER A 76 6.18 -4.12 -8.47
N SER A 77 5.24 -3.38 -9.05
CA SER A 77 4.24 -2.63 -8.29
C SER A 77 2.83 -2.97 -8.74
N ALA A 78 1.91 -3.02 -7.78
CA ALA A 78 0.49 -3.22 -8.02
C ALA A 78 -0.34 -2.34 -7.10
N VAL A 79 -1.57 -2.09 -7.50
CA VAL A 79 -2.54 -1.33 -6.72
C VAL A 79 -3.88 -2.04 -6.74
N CYS A 80 -4.59 -1.97 -5.62
CA CYS A 80 -5.96 -2.44 -5.49
C CYS A 80 -6.80 -1.35 -4.83
N ILE A 81 -7.76 -0.82 -5.59
CA ILE A 81 -8.77 0.10 -5.03
C ILE A 81 -9.88 -0.78 -4.47
N LEU A 82 -10.16 -0.63 -3.18
CA LEU A 82 -11.16 -1.41 -2.46
C LEU A 82 -12.45 -0.61 -2.39
N GLU A 83 -13.50 -1.16 -2.98
CA GLU A 83 -14.83 -0.56 -3.02
C GLU A 83 -15.89 -1.50 -2.45
N THR A 84 -16.93 -0.92 -1.85
CA THR A 84 -18.16 -1.65 -1.52
C THR A 84 -19.17 -1.49 -2.64
N HIS A 85 -19.95 -2.54 -2.88
CA HIS A 85 -21.07 -2.51 -3.83
C HIS A 85 -22.42 -2.26 -3.14
N SER A 86 -22.42 -1.96 -1.84
CA SER A 86 -23.62 -1.53 -1.13
C SER A 86 -24.05 -0.12 -1.58
N ASN A 87 -25.26 0.29 -1.18
CA ASN A 87 -25.86 1.55 -1.59
C ASN A 87 -25.41 2.73 -0.70
N VAL A 88 -24.10 2.95 -0.62
CA VAL A 88 -23.47 4.06 0.13
C VAL A 88 -22.97 5.16 -0.81
N SER A 89 -22.91 6.39 -0.30
CA SER A 89 -22.50 7.59 -1.06
C SER A 89 -21.05 7.53 -1.53
N ASN A 90 -20.12 7.14 -0.64
CA ASN A 90 -18.72 6.90 -0.98
C ASN A 90 -18.43 5.40 -1.03
N LYS A 91 -18.28 4.88 -2.25
CA LYS A 91 -18.03 3.45 -2.49
C LYS A 91 -16.58 3.07 -2.30
N ILE A 92 -15.63 3.99 -2.52
CA ILE A 92 -14.20 3.73 -2.34
C ILE A 92 -13.87 3.88 -0.86
N ARG A 93 -13.41 2.79 -0.26
CA ARG A 93 -13.22 2.66 1.19
C ARG A 93 -11.86 2.09 1.56
N GLY A 94 -11.01 1.79 0.59
CA GLY A 94 -9.62 1.43 0.87
C GLY A 94 -8.73 1.44 -0.36
N LEU A 95 -7.43 1.37 -0.08
CA LEU A 95 -6.37 1.34 -1.07
C LEU A 95 -5.29 0.39 -0.57
N ALA A 96 -5.00 -0.66 -1.34
CA ALA A 96 -3.83 -1.50 -1.14
C ALA A 96 -2.77 -1.17 -2.19
N ARG A 97 -1.59 -0.72 -1.75
CA ARG A 97 -0.42 -0.52 -2.59
C ARG A 97 0.55 -1.67 -2.35
N MET A 98 1.04 -2.27 -3.41
CA MET A 98 1.90 -3.44 -3.33
C MET A 98 3.20 -3.17 -4.06
N VAL A 99 4.32 -3.50 -3.41
CA VAL A 99 5.66 -3.32 -3.95
C VAL A 99 6.45 -4.60 -3.70
N GLN A 100 6.82 -5.28 -4.78
CA GLN A 100 7.74 -6.40 -4.74
C GLN A 100 9.15 -5.90 -4.51
N VAL A 101 9.75 -6.30 -3.39
CA VAL A 101 11.10 -5.90 -2.99
C VAL A 101 12.14 -6.99 -3.21
N SER A 102 11.72 -8.24 -3.36
CA SER A 102 12.58 -9.35 -3.79
C SER A 102 11.80 -10.29 -4.72
N PRO A 103 12.45 -11.23 -5.44
CA PRO A 103 11.76 -12.16 -6.34
C PRO A 103 10.57 -12.90 -5.72
N ASN A 104 10.61 -13.12 -4.40
CA ASN A 104 9.59 -13.85 -3.64
C ASN A 104 8.98 -13.04 -2.50
N MET A 105 9.18 -11.72 -2.42
CA MET A 105 8.65 -10.90 -1.31
C MET A 105 7.96 -9.64 -1.84
N THR A 106 6.70 -9.48 -1.47
CA THR A 106 5.89 -8.29 -1.75
C THR A 106 5.44 -7.66 -0.45
N LEU A 107 5.66 -6.36 -0.36
CA LEU A 107 5.14 -5.50 0.68
C LEU A 107 3.77 -5.00 0.26
N VAL A 108 2.83 -4.95 1.20
CA VAL A 108 1.48 -4.43 0.99
C VAL A 108 1.17 -3.40 2.05
N ASP A 109 1.02 -2.16 1.60
CA ASP A 109 0.49 -1.05 2.38
C ASP A 109 -1.03 -0.98 2.14
N LEU A 110 -1.82 -1.31 3.15
CA LEU A 110 -3.27 -1.32 3.08
C LEU A 110 -3.82 -0.23 4.01
N THR A 111 -4.44 0.78 3.39
CA THR A 111 -5.23 1.80 4.08
C THR A 111 -6.71 1.55 3.85
N ILE A 112 -7.49 1.63 4.92
CA ILE A 112 -8.94 1.50 4.95
C ILE A 112 -9.54 2.74 5.61
N ASN A 113 -10.66 3.21 5.07
CA ASN A 113 -11.44 4.31 5.61
C ASN A 113 -12.95 4.01 5.57
N GLY A 114 -13.64 4.36 6.66
CA GLY A 114 -15.09 4.24 6.78
C GLY A 114 -15.60 2.81 6.91
N LEU A 115 -14.89 1.92 7.60
CA LEU A 115 -15.41 0.58 7.95
C LEU A 115 -15.81 0.48 9.42
N ALA A 116 -16.83 -0.31 9.74
CA ALA A 116 -17.14 -0.63 11.13
C ALA A 116 -16.02 -1.49 11.73
N ARG A 117 -15.73 -1.29 13.04
CA ARG A 117 -14.64 -1.97 13.77
C ARG A 117 -14.61 -3.48 13.47
N ALA A 118 -13.57 -3.92 12.78
CA ALA A 118 -13.37 -5.33 12.47
C ALA A 118 -11.89 -5.62 12.18
N SER A 119 -11.48 -6.87 12.44
CA SER A 119 -10.18 -7.38 12.02
C SER A 119 -10.36 -7.94 10.61
N ILE A 120 -9.84 -7.21 9.62
CA ILE A 120 -10.22 -7.48 8.23
C ILE A 120 -9.15 -8.26 7.49
N MET A 121 -9.57 -9.35 6.84
CA MET A 121 -8.66 -10.30 6.20
C MET A 121 -8.64 -10.14 4.68
N PRO A 122 -7.54 -9.65 4.07
CA PRO A 122 -7.41 -9.63 2.63
C PRO A 122 -7.36 -11.08 2.10
N ARG A 123 -8.26 -11.44 1.18
CA ARG A 123 -8.24 -12.73 0.48
C ARG A 123 -7.99 -12.51 -1.01
N PHE A 124 -7.16 -13.37 -1.60
CA PHE A 124 -6.96 -13.41 -3.05
C PHE A 124 -7.91 -14.41 -3.70
N ALA A 125 -8.92 -13.91 -4.42
CA ALA A 125 -9.73 -14.73 -5.31
C ALA A 125 -9.00 -14.90 -6.67
N LYS A 126 -8.99 -16.11 -7.23
CA LYS A 126 -8.23 -16.41 -8.46
C LYS A 126 -9.09 -16.11 -9.70
N ARG A 127 -8.63 -15.13 -10.50
CA ARG A 127 -9.22 -14.62 -11.76
C ARG A 127 -10.65 -14.06 -11.61
N THR A 128 -10.87 -12.91 -12.24
CA THR A 128 -12.14 -12.18 -12.22
C THR A 128 -13.30 -13.03 -12.72
N LYS A 129 -14.13 -13.50 -11.80
CA LYS A 129 -15.57 -13.49 -11.95
C LYS A 129 -16.02 -12.18 -11.30
N VAL A 130 -16.17 -11.12 -12.09
CA VAL A 130 -17.02 -9.99 -11.66
C VAL A 130 -18.37 -10.63 -11.38
N LEU A 131 -18.82 -10.64 -10.12
CA LEU A 131 -20.01 -11.32 -9.59
C LEU A 131 -21.07 -11.63 -10.68
N GLY A 132 -21.00 -12.80 -11.35
CA GLY A 132 -21.90 -13.13 -12.47
C GLY A 132 -21.63 -14.33 -13.41
N SER A 133 -20.41 -14.87 -13.60
CA SER A 133 -20.15 -15.91 -14.64
C SER A 133 -19.94 -17.36 -14.13
N ASN A 134 -20.77 -18.33 -14.54
CA ASN A 134 -20.75 -19.76 -14.11
C ASN A 134 -19.46 -20.57 -14.41
N GLU A 135 -18.32 -20.24 -13.82
CA GLU A 135 -17.14 -21.11 -13.74
C GLU A 135 -16.80 -21.48 -12.30
N ALA A 136 -16.20 -22.67 -12.13
CA ALA A 136 -15.93 -23.30 -10.84
C ALA A 136 -14.94 -22.49 -9.98
N GLU A 137 -15.35 -22.23 -8.74
CA GLU A 137 -14.55 -21.55 -7.72
C GLU A 137 -13.28 -22.37 -7.42
N LYS A 138 -12.10 -21.81 -7.72
CA LYS A 138 -10.83 -22.36 -7.22
C LYS A 138 -10.54 -21.78 -5.84
N GLU A 139 -10.03 -22.61 -4.93
CA GLU A 139 -9.76 -22.23 -3.54
C GLU A 139 -8.91 -20.95 -3.45
N PRO A 140 -9.26 -20.01 -2.54
CA PRO A 140 -8.48 -18.81 -2.32
C PRO A 140 -7.07 -19.17 -1.84
N ARG A 141 -6.05 -18.34 -2.17
CA ARG A 141 -4.67 -18.56 -1.69
C ARG A 141 -4.48 -18.39 -0.17
N GLY A 142 -5.57 -18.22 0.57
CA GLY A 142 -5.57 -18.03 2.01
C GLY A 142 -5.68 -16.57 2.44
N ILE A 143 -5.50 -16.39 3.74
CA ILE A 143 -5.61 -15.11 4.46
C ILE A 143 -4.29 -14.37 4.33
N PHE A 144 -4.36 -13.12 3.86
CA PHE A 144 -3.19 -12.28 3.59
C PHE A 144 -2.87 -11.31 4.72
N GLY A 145 -3.56 -11.36 5.86
CA GLY A 145 -3.30 -10.50 7.02
C GLY A 145 -4.57 -10.10 7.76
N SER A 146 -4.40 -9.22 8.73
CA SER A 146 -5.49 -8.55 9.43
C SER A 146 -5.13 -7.08 9.58
N VAL A 147 -6.13 -6.21 9.45
CA VAL A 147 -6.01 -4.79 9.78
C VAL A 147 -7.02 -4.46 10.86
N ASP A 148 -6.54 -3.76 11.88
CA ASP A 148 -7.39 -3.22 12.93
C ASP A 148 -7.85 -1.82 12.55
N VAL A 149 -9.13 -1.57 12.81
CA VAL A 149 -9.80 -0.33 12.45
C VAL A 149 -10.15 0.43 13.73
N ASP A 150 -9.82 1.73 13.76
CA ASP A 150 -10.08 2.62 14.88
C ASP A 150 -11.57 2.95 15.05
N HIS A 151 -11.89 3.75 16.07
CA HIS A 151 -13.26 4.18 16.35
C HIS A 151 -13.89 5.06 15.24
N HIS A 152 -13.07 5.62 14.36
CA HIS A 152 -13.49 6.45 13.23
C HIS A 152 -13.59 5.63 11.93
N GLY A 153 -13.39 4.32 12.00
CA GLY A 153 -13.45 3.44 10.84
C GLY A 153 -12.22 3.48 9.95
N ARG A 154 -11.08 3.96 10.48
CA ARG A 154 -9.80 4.04 9.76
C ARG A 154 -8.84 2.97 10.23
N GLY A 155 -8.16 2.32 9.30
CA GLY A 155 -7.11 1.35 9.60
C GLY A 155 -5.99 1.48 8.58
N ASN A 156 -4.75 1.39 9.04
CA ASN A 156 -3.61 1.20 8.16
C ASN A 156 -2.83 -0.01 8.65
N VAL A 157 -2.39 -0.85 7.72
CA VAL A 157 -1.49 -1.96 8.03
C VAL A 157 -0.46 -2.09 6.92
N PHE A 158 0.75 -2.40 7.33
CA PHE A 158 1.84 -2.72 6.45
C PHE A 158 2.19 -4.20 6.61
N LEU A 159 2.16 -4.97 5.51
CA LEU A 159 2.27 -6.43 5.51
C LEU A 159 3.37 -6.89 4.55
N ASP A 160 4.22 -7.81 4.98
CA ASP A 160 5.18 -8.51 4.13
C ASP A 160 4.65 -9.90 3.76
N ARG A 161 4.72 -10.25 2.47
CA ARG A 161 4.10 -11.47 1.96
C ARG A 161 5.01 -12.19 0.98
N PRO A 162 5.21 -13.52 1.15
CA PRO A 162 6.11 -14.29 0.32
C PRO A 162 5.47 -14.63 -1.04
N VAL A 163 5.10 -13.61 -1.80
CA VAL A 163 4.44 -13.73 -3.11
C VAL A 163 5.06 -12.71 -4.05
N ALA A 164 5.07 -13.03 -5.34
CA ALA A 164 5.48 -12.09 -6.38
C ALA A 164 4.27 -11.34 -6.95
N ILE A 165 4.47 -10.11 -7.41
CA ILE A 165 3.41 -9.24 -7.95
C ILE A 165 2.72 -9.88 -9.16
N TRP A 166 3.48 -10.53 -10.05
CA TRP A 166 2.90 -11.20 -11.21
C TRP A 166 1.88 -12.28 -10.83
N GLU A 167 2.01 -12.87 -9.64
CA GLU A 167 1.05 -13.84 -9.13
C GLU A 167 -0.24 -13.19 -8.66
N LEU A 168 -0.20 -11.89 -8.32
CA LEU A 168 -1.30 -11.10 -7.77
C LEU A 168 -2.10 -10.36 -8.86
N ILE A 169 -1.46 -9.93 -9.93
CA ILE A 169 -2.11 -9.17 -11.01
C ILE A 169 -3.31 -9.94 -11.58
N GLY A 170 -4.44 -9.23 -11.74
CA GLY A 170 -5.68 -9.77 -12.30
C GLY A 170 -6.49 -10.65 -11.32
N ARG A 171 -6.06 -10.74 -10.06
CA ARG A 171 -6.83 -11.32 -8.97
C ARG A 171 -7.66 -10.25 -8.27
N SER A 172 -8.60 -10.70 -7.44
CA SER A 172 -9.38 -9.81 -6.60
C SER A 172 -8.92 -9.90 -5.16
N MET A 173 -8.81 -8.75 -4.49
CA MET A 173 -8.66 -8.64 -3.05
C MET A 173 -10.04 -8.46 -2.44
N VAL A 174 -10.35 -9.22 -1.39
CA VAL A 174 -11.57 -9.08 -0.59
C VAL A 174 -11.18 -8.74 0.84
N VAL A 175 -11.80 -7.71 1.41
CA VAL A 175 -11.57 -7.15 2.73
C VAL A 175 -12.91 -7.17 3.44
N SER A 176 -13.10 -8.07 4.41
CA SER A 176 -14.35 -8.25 5.16
C SER A 176 -14.10 -8.51 6.66
N SER A 177 -15.10 -8.23 7.49
CA SER A 177 -15.08 -8.44 8.94
C SER A 177 -15.19 -9.90 9.36
N SER A 178 -15.75 -10.78 8.51
CA SER A 178 -15.91 -12.21 8.80
C SER A 178 -14.83 -13.05 8.12
N LYS A 179 -14.32 -14.06 8.83
CA LYS A 179 -13.30 -14.98 8.30
C LYS A 179 -13.84 -15.88 7.20
N ASP A 180 -15.00 -16.50 7.41
CA ASP A 180 -15.44 -17.66 6.62
C ASP A 180 -16.77 -17.44 5.88
N GLY A 181 -17.19 -16.17 5.74
CA GLY A 181 -18.41 -15.80 5.01
C GLY A 181 -19.70 -16.00 5.82
N PRO A 182 -20.87 -15.79 5.19
CA PRO A 182 -21.09 -15.48 3.78
C PRO A 182 -20.78 -14.02 3.42
N PHE A 183 -20.01 -13.80 2.35
CA PHE A 183 -19.77 -12.46 1.80
C PHE A 183 -21.00 -12.02 1.01
N LYS A 184 -21.76 -11.07 1.56
CA LYS A 184 -22.97 -10.55 0.90
C LYS A 184 -22.60 -9.35 0.04
N ARG A 185 -23.13 -9.30 -1.19
CA ARG A 185 -22.93 -8.16 -2.12
C ARG A 185 -23.42 -6.83 -1.54
N GLU A 186 -24.43 -6.90 -0.68
CA GLU A 186 -25.08 -5.76 0.00
C GLU A 186 -24.33 -5.32 1.28
N ASP A 187 -23.27 -6.02 1.70
CA ASP A 187 -22.57 -5.70 2.95
C ASP A 187 -21.65 -4.48 2.78
N GLU A 188 -21.96 -3.42 3.53
CA GLU A 188 -21.16 -2.19 3.56
C GLU A 188 -19.73 -2.42 4.06
N ASN A 189 -19.50 -3.49 4.84
CA ASN A 189 -18.19 -3.83 5.39
C ASN A 189 -17.41 -4.84 4.55
N THR A 190 -17.97 -5.28 3.42
CA THR A 190 -17.26 -6.12 2.46
C THR A 190 -16.77 -5.25 1.31
N LEU A 191 -15.45 -5.06 1.27
CA LEU A 191 -14.77 -4.35 0.20
C LEU A 191 -14.13 -5.34 -0.75
N VAL A 192 -14.23 -5.04 -2.04
CA VAL A 192 -13.61 -5.82 -3.12
C VAL A 192 -12.87 -4.91 -4.06
N GLY A 193 -11.82 -5.43 -4.69
CA GLY A 193 -11.07 -4.70 -5.69
C GLY A 193 -10.30 -5.65 -6.59
N VAL A 194 -10.03 -5.23 -7.83
CA VAL A 194 -9.12 -5.94 -8.73
C VAL A 194 -7.71 -5.41 -8.53
N ILE A 195 -6.74 -6.30 -8.50
CA ILE A 195 -5.33 -5.96 -8.38
C ILE A 195 -4.79 -5.66 -9.77
N ALA A 196 -4.55 -4.38 -10.01
CA ALA A 196 -4.04 -3.85 -11.26
C ALA A 196 -2.53 -3.61 -11.17
N ARG A 197 -1.86 -3.64 -12.33
CA ARG A 197 -0.47 -3.20 -12.41
C ARG A 197 -0.40 -1.72 -12.05
N SER A 198 0.61 -1.37 -11.26
CA SER A 198 0.99 0.01 -11.02
C SER A 198 2.34 0.25 -11.67
N ALA A 199 2.57 1.48 -12.09
CA ALA A 199 3.90 1.93 -12.45
C ALA A 199 4.86 1.72 -11.26
N GLY A 200 6.08 1.24 -11.53
CA GLY A 200 7.16 1.28 -10.56
C GLY A 200 7.64 2.72 -10.32
N VAL A 201 8.59 2.89 -9.38
CA VAL A 201 9.19 4.18 -8.96
C VAL A 201 9.51 5.08 -10.16
N TRP A 202 10.11 4.48 -11.19
CA TRP A 202 10.66 5.16 -12.37
C TRP A 202 9.77 5.05 -13.61
N ASP A 203 8.65 4.34 -13.52
CA ASP A 203 7.73 4.14 -14.65
C ASP A 203 6.65 5.25 -14.70
N ASN A 204 6.57 6.11 -13.68
CA ASN A 204 5.57 7.19 -13.62
C ASN A 204 6.02 8.40 -12.78
N ASP A 205 6.69 9.33 -13.45
CA ASP A 205 7.09 10.66 -12.93
C ASP A 205 5.94 11.68 -12.86
N LYS A 206 4.67 11.23 -12.88
CA LYS A 206 3.54 12.14 -12.69
C LYS A 206 3.56 12.70 -11.27
N MET A 207 4.19 13.86 -11.12
CA MET A 207 4.07 14.69 -9.93
C MET A 207 2.70 15.34 -9.83
N VAL A 208 2.01 15.53 -10.96
CA VAL A 208 0.70 16.17 -11.08
C VAL A 208 -0.29 15.21 -11.73
N CYS A 209 -1.45 15.02 -11.10
CA CYS A 209 -2.52 14.20 -11.69
C CYS A 209 -3.31 15.04 -12.71
N SER A 210 -3.41 14.56 -13.96
CA SER A 210 -4.13 15.28 -15.02
C SER A 210 -5.62 15.48 -14.74
N CYS A 211 -6.20 14.71 -13.81
CA CYS A 211 -7.60 14.83 -13.42
C CYS A 211 -7.86 15.98 -12.42
N SER A 212 -6.86 16.37 -11.63
CA SER A 212 -7.01 17.37 -10.56
C SER A 212 -6.11 18.60 -10.74
N GLY A 213 -5.02 18.48 -11.51
CA GLY A 213 -3.97 19.49 -11.60
C GLY A 213 -3.15 19.65 -10.32
N LYS A 214 -3.41 18.85 -9.29
CA LYS A 214 -2.72 18.90 -7.99
C LYS A 214 -1.53 17.97 -7.97
N ASN A 215 -0.53 18.35 -7.17
CA ASN A 215 0.61 17.46 -6.95
C ASN A 215 0.30 16.35 -5.93
N VAL A 216 1.10 15.28 -5.91
CA VAL A 216 0.88 14.12 -5.03
C VAL A 216 0.75 14.50 -3.55
N TRP A 217 1.49 15.53 -3.09
CA TRP A 217 1.45 16.02 -1.72
C TRP A 217 0.15 16.75 -1.40
N GLN A 218 -0.32 17.58 -2.33
CA GLN A 218 -1.60 18.28 -2.22
C GLN A 218 -2.78 17.30 -2.25
N GLU A 219 -2.73 16.30 -3.13
CA GLU A 219 -3.74 15.23 -3.13
C GLU A 219 -3.71 14.48 -1.82
N ARG A 220 -2.52 14.11 -1.30
CA ARG A 220 -2.42 13.42 -0.02
C ARG A 220 -2.91 14.27 1.15
N GLN A 221 -2.59 15.56 1.23
CA GLN A 221 -3.15 16.46 2.25
C GLN A 221 -4.67 16.54 2.18
N GLU A 222 -5.24 16.59 0.97
CA GLU A 222 -6.69 16.58 0.78
C GLU A 222 -7.31 15.24 1.19
N GLN A 223 -6.67 14.12 0.86
CA GLN A 223 -7.15 12.79 1.24
C GLN A 223 -7.00 12.53 2.75
N VAL A 224 -5.93 13.01 3.38
CA VAL A 224 -5.75 13.03 4.84
C VAL A 224 -6.83 13.86 5.50
N GLY A 225 -7.15 15.04 4.94
CA GLY A 225 -8.29 15.85 5.37
C GLY A 225 -9.65 15.15 5.21
N LYS A 226 -9.76 14.19 4.29
CA LYS A 226 -10.91 13.30 4.07
C LYS A 226 -10.80 11.96 4.83
N GLY A 227 -9.78 11.81 5.69
CA GLY A 227 -9.61 10.65 6.57
C GLY A 227 -8.83 9.47 6.01
N MET A 228 -8.17 9.60 4.85
CA MET A 228 -7.26 8.57 4.32
C MET A 228 -5.81 8.91 4.72
N ALA A 229 -5.19 8.07 5.56
CA ALA A 229 -3.79 8.19 5.96
C ALA A 229 -2.82 7.70 4.86
#